data_AF-A0A849CAI8-F1
#
_entry.id   AF-A0A849CAI8-F1
#
_cell.length_a   1.000
_cell.length_b   1.000
_cell.length_c   1.000
_cell.angle_alpha   90.00
_cell.angle_beta   90.00
_cell.angle_gamma   90.00
#
_symmetry.space_group_name_H-M   'P 1'
#
loop_
_entity.id
_entity.type
_entity.pdbx_description
1 polymer ?
#
loop_
_entity_poly.entity_id
_entity_poly.type
_entity_poly.pdbx_seq_one_letter_code
_entity_poly.pdbx_strand_id
1 'polypeptide(L)'
;MADADLRGAMRDFGGMTCRTPQLVVRPNSAAEIAAVIRDAATGEAADVVVRGCGHSSRGESLTDGIALDMRGMITVHRVSEDSVTVDAGATWREVLDATLPYARVPPVLTDYLDLTVGGTLSAAGIGGASHIHGTQAANVIELEAVTPEAEIVTCSPTHRRPLFDSLRAGMGRHGVITTATLRLITAPERVLSFSLHCASVAELIAEQGLISADHVSGQVKSSGFELKAVMYDASSPPSGLSPSDVEELSFVEFADRMRPDVEKLVELGEWEQPHPWGQIILPAAQAATFIEHTLAHTTPADIGLSGVILIKRFRPGHVPMLRAPSDAALFAVLRTASPGCHTVAHMSAANEQLYDRAQAIGGVPYPPKPVSDVAQAT
;
A
#
# COMPACT_ATOMS: atom_id res chain seq x y z
N MET A 1 2.99 10.73 -14.34
CA MET A 1 3.68 10.25 -15.56
C MET A 1 2.62 9.71 -16.51
N ALA A 2 2.33 10.47 -17.57
CA ALA A 2 1.33 10.13 -18.57
C ALA A 2 1.95 9.18 -19.61
N ASP A 3 1.27 8.04 -19.83
CA ASP A 3 1.33 7.16 -21.01
C ASP A 3 2.63 7.19 -21.83
N ALA A 4 3.76 6.84 -21.21
CA ALA A 4 4.98 6.52 -21.93
C ALA A 4 4.76 5.17 -22.60
N ASP A 5 4.84 5.15 -23.94
CA ASP A 5 4.71 4.00 -24.83
C ASP A 5 5.15 2.71 -24.15
N LEU A 6 4.18 1.92 -23.66
CA LEU A 6 4.42 0.72 -22.86
C LEU A 6 5.14 -0.39 -23.65
N ARG A 7 5.39 -0.18 -24.94
CA ARG A 7 6.28 -1.01 -25.78
C ARG A 7 7.77 -0.78 -25.50
N GLY A 8 8.11 0.24 -24.71
CA GLY A 8 9.46 0.53 -24.24
C GLY A 8 9.84 -0.22 -22.95
N ALA A 9 11.05 0.05 -22.46
CA ALA A 9 11.52 -0.54 -21.22
C ALA A 9 10.68 -0.02 -20.03
N MET A 10 9.95 -0.92 -19.38
CA MET A 10 9.10 -0.65 -18.23
C MET A 10 9.93 -0.43 -16.96
N ARG A 11 9.54 0.59 -16.20
CA ARG A 11 10.04 0.87 -14.84
C ARG A 11 8.90 0.87 -13.86
N ASP A 12 9.22 0.60 -12.61
CA ASP A 12 8.34 0.86 -11.48
C ASP A 12 8.89 2.01 -10.62
N PHE A 13 8.13 2.42 -9.61
CA PHE A 13 8.52 3.52 -8.73
C PHE A 13 9.84 3.26 -7.97
N GLY A 14 10.14 1.99 -7.70
CA GLY A 14 11.43 1.59 -7.15
C GLY A 14 12.62 2.05 -7.99
N GLY A 15 12.48 2.08 -9.32
CA GLY A 15 13.49 2.65 -10.23
C GLY A 15 14.81 1.86 -10.28
N MET A 16 14.89 0.70 -9.63
CA MET A 16 16.11 -0.11 -9.51
C MET A 16 16.28 -1.10 -10.67
N THR A 17 15.17 -1.52 -11.30
CA THR A 17 15.15 -2.52 -12.36
C THR A 17 14.32 -2.02 -13.53
N CYS A 18 14.66 -2.49 -14.72
CA CYS A 18 13.92 -2.24 -15.94
C CYS A 18 13.73 -3.59 -16.66
N ARG A 19 12.56 -3.80 -17.24
CA ARG A 19 12.21 -4.99 -18.04
C ARG A 19 11.52 -4.53 -19.31
N THR A 20 11.64 -5.29 -20.40
CA THR A 20 10.99 -4.93 -21.67
C THR A 20 10.00 -6.02 -22.01
N PRO A 21 8.68 -5.78 -21.84
CA PRO A 21 7.68 -6.78 -22.11
C PRO A 21 7.65 -7.11 -23.61
N GLN A 22 7.41 -8.37 -23.94
CA GLN A 22 7.10 -8.78 -25.32
C GLN A 22 5.78 -8.17 -25.80
N LEU A 23 4.82 -8.06 -24.89
CA LEU A 23 3.50 -7.53 -25.18
C LEU A 23 2.96 -6.74 -23.99
N VAL A 24 2.33 -5.62 -24.28
CA VAL A 24 1.47 -4.93 -23.31
C VAL A 24 0.05 -4.94 -23.80
N VAL A 25 -0.83 -5.47 -22.96
CA VAL A 25 -2.27 -5.49 -23.22
C VAL A 25 -2.94 -4.56 -22.23
N ARG A 26 -3.76 -3.64 -22.74
CA ARG A 26 -4.61 -2.76 -21.94
C ARG A 26 -6.06 -3.24 -22.08
N PRO A 27 -6.48 -4.25 -21.28
CA PRO A 27 -7.82 -4.82 -21.40
C PRO A 27 -8.89 -3.82 -20.99
N ASN A 28 -10.07 -3.92 -21.58
CA ASN A 28 -11.28 -3.18 -21.20
C ASN A 28 -12.33 -4.06 -20.47
N SER A 29 -12.07 -5.36 -20.33
CA SER A 29 -13.00 -6.30 -19.72
C SER A 29 -12.30 -7.54 -19.16
N ALA A 30 -12.98 -8.23 -18.23
CA ALA A 30 -12.52 -9.52 -17.70
C ALA A 30 -12.39 -10.60 -18.79
N ALA A 31 -13.23 -10.54 -19.84
CA ALA A 31 -13.17 -11.48 -20.95
C ALA A 31 -11.88 -11.33 -21.79
N GLU A 32 -11.40 -10.11 -21.99
CA GLU A 32 -10.12 -9.85 -22.64
C GLU A 32 -8.95 -10.33 -21.79
N ILE A 33 -8.98 -10.12 -20.47
CA ILE A 33 -7.97 -10.67 -19.54
C ILE A 33 -7.95 -12.21 -19.63
N ALA A 34 -9.12 -12.85 -19.62
CA ALA A 34 -9.23 -14.29 -19.76
C ALA A 34 -8.70 -14.79 -21.12
N ALA A 35 -8.91 -14.03 -22.20
CA ALA A 35 -8.33 -14.35 -23.50
C ALA A 35 -6.80 -14.29 -23.46
N VAL A 36 -6.22 -13.24 -22.88
CA VAL A 36 -4.76 -13.12 -22.72
C VAL A 36 -4.19 -14.28 -21.91
N ILE A 37 -4.84 -14.68 -20.81
CA ILE A 37 -4.37 -15.80 -19.98
C ILE A 37 -4.44 -17.13 -20.75
N ARG A 38 -5.52 -17.38 -21.52
CA ARG A 38 -5.61 -18.59 -22.37
C ARG A 38 -4.52 -18.60 -23.44
N ASP A 39 -4.32 -17.48 -24.12
CA ASP A 39 -3.34 -17.37 -25.19
C ASP A 39 -1.92 -17.57 -24.63
N ALA A 40 -1.61 -16.95 -23.49
CA ALA A 40 -0.34 -17.12 -22.78
C ALA A 40 -0.09 -18.57 -22.34
N ALA A 41 -1.13 -19.30 -21.91
CA ALA A 41 -1.00 -20.70 -21.49
C ALA A 41 -0.63 -21.66 -22.64
N THR A 42 -0.88 -21.26 -23.90
CA THR A 42 -0.59 -22.07 -25.10
C THR A 42 0.63 -21.59 -25.89
N GLY A 43 1.09 -20.38 -25.62
CA GLY A 43 2.19 -19.74 -26.34
C GLY A 43 3.57 -20.03 -25.76
N GLU A 44 4.59 -19.50 -26.44
CA GLU A 44 5.97 -19.45 -25.93
C GLU A 44 6.21 -18.24 -25.00
N ALA A 45 5.18 -17.41 -24.78
CA ALA A 45 5.29 -16.18 -24.01
C ALA A 45 5.59 -16.46 -22.53
N ALA A 46 6.53 -15.69 -21.99
CA ALA A 46 6.83 -15.65 -20.56
C ALA A 46 5.64 -15.07 -19.77
N ASP A 47 5.64 -15.35 -18.47
CA ASP A 47 4.76 -14.83 -17.41
C ASP A 47 3.83 -13.65 -17.75
N VAL A 48 2.55 -13.78 -17.36
CA VAL A 48 1.59 -12.68 -17.39
C VAL A 48 1.67 -11.91 -16.07
N VAL A 49 2.04 -10.62 -16.12
CA VAL A 49 2.15 -9.77 -14.93
C VAL A 49 1.14 -8.64 -14.97
N VAL A 50 0.39 -8.51 -13.88
CA VAL A 50 -0.62 -7.46 -13.69
C VAL A 50 0.04 -6.16 -13.28
N ARG A 51 -0.31 -5.06 -13.96
CA ARG A 51 0.21 -3.73 -13.68
C ARG A 51 -0.91 -2.73 -13.46
N GLY A 52 -0.89 -2.10 -12.29
CA GLY A 52 -1.68 -0.90 -11.99
C GLY A 52 -0.91 0.37 -12.36
N CYS A 53 -0.73 1.29 -11.41
CA CYS A 53 0.02 2.54 -11.62
C CYS A 53 1.56 2.36 -11.63
N GLY A 54 2.07 1.14 -11.58
CA GLY A 54 3.52 0.88 -11.58
C GLY A 54 4.25 1.31 -10.31
N HIS A 55 3.55 1.42 -9.18
CA HIS A 55 4.13 1.89 -7.91
C HIS A 55 4.78 0.78 -7.06
N SER A 56 5.11 -0.36 -7.67
CA SER A 56 5.92 -1.40 -7.02
C SER A 56 7.33 -0.88 -6.77
N SER A 57 8.02 -1.46 -5.79
CA SER A 57 9.37 -1.02 -5.43
C SER A 57 10.47 -2.00 -5.88
N ARG A 58 10.14 -3.25 -6.23
CA ARG A 58 11.14 -4.30 -6.47
C ARG A 58 10.87 -5.12 -7.73
N GLY A 59 10.16 -4.53 -8.69
CA GLY A 59 9.86 -5.16 -9.97
C GLY A 59 8.64 -6.07 -9.96
N GLU A 60 7.81 -6.05 -8.92
CA GLU A 60 6.62 -6.92 -8.82
C GLU A 60 5.61 -6.70 -9.95
N SER A 61 5.62 -5.52 -10.59
CA SER A 61 4.77 -5.16 -11.73
C SER A 61 5.54 -5.07 -13.06
N LEU A 62 6.69 -5.73 -13.15
CA LEU A 62 7.56 -5.77 -14.32
C LEU A 62 7.69 -7.19 -14.86
N THR A 63 7.80 -7.33 -16.19
CA THR A 63 7.97 -8.62 -16.86
C THR A 63 8.65 -8.43 -18.21
N ASP A 64 9.33 -9.48 -18.70
CA ASP A 64 9.78 -9.59 -20.09
C ASP A 64 8.75 -10.37 -20.95
N GLY A 65 7.65 -10.84 -20.34
CA GLY A 65 6.51 -11.51 -20.97
C GLY A 65 5.38 -10.55 -21.31
N ILE A 66 4.19 -10.81 -20.77
CA ILE A 66 2.97 -10.03 -21.06
C ILE A 66 2.62 -9.14 -19.86
N ALA A 67 2.63 -7.82 -20.04
CA ALA A 67 2.13 -6.89 -19.04
C ALA A 67 0.64 -6.59 -19.29
N LEU A 68 -0.20 -6.84 -18.28
CA LEU A 68 -1.60 -6.42 -18.26
C LEU A 68 -1.71 -5.03 -17.63
N ASP A 69 -1.87 -4.00 -18.45
CA ASP A 69 -2.14 -2.64 -17.98
C ASP A 69 -3.62 -2.49 -17.60
N MET A 70 -3.88 -2.63 -16.30
CA MET A 70 -5.23 -2.58 -15.75
C MET A 70 -5.88 -1.20 -15.86
N ARG A 71 -5.16 -0.15 -16.25
CA ARG A 71 -5.73 1.20 -16.43
C ARG A 71 -6.73 1.30 -17.59
N GLY A 72 -6.91 0.24 -18.39
CA GLY A 72 -8.04 0.11 -19.32
C GLY A 72 -9.38 -0.19 -18.65
N MET A 73 -9.39 -0.61 -17.37
CA MET A 73 -10.58 -0.90 -16.57
C MET A 73 -10.60 0.01 -15.33
N ILE A 74 -11.27 1.17 -15.42
CA ILE A 74 -11.30 2.19 -14.35
C ILE A 74 -12.73 2.63 -13.96
N THR A 75 -13.74 1.90 -14.43
CA THR A 75 -15.14 2.27 -14.28
C THR A 75 -15.62 2.11 -12.85
N VAL A 76 -16.26 3.14 -12.30
CA VAL A 76 -17.07 3.02 -11.08
C VAL A 76 -18.48 2.59 -11.49
N HIS A 77 -18.83 1.34 -11.23
CA HIS A 77 -20.08 0.73 -11.68
C HIS A 77 -21.28 1.15 -10.84
N ARG A 78 -21.07 1.25 -9.52
CA ARG A 78 -22.14 1.57 -8.57
C ARG A 78 -21.59 2.20 -7.31
N VAL A 79 -22.24 3.26 -6.85
CA VAL A 79 -22.08 3.80 -5.50
C VAL A 79 -23.40 3.66 -4.76
N SER A 80 -23.35 3.19 -3.53
CA SER A 80 -24.49 3.06 -2.64
C SER A 80 -24.14 3.60 -1.25
N GLU A 81 -25.06 3.46 -0.30
CA GLU A 81 -24.87 4.00 1.04
C GLU A 81 -23.70 3.35 1.79
N ASP A 82 -23.49 2.05 1.61
CA ASP A 82 -22.55 1.24 2.39
C ASP A 82 -21.43 0.63 1.54
N SER A 83 -21.47 0.81 0.22
CA SER A 83 -20.52 0.18 -0.69
C SER A 83 -20.34 0.89 -2.03
N VAL A 84 -19.17 0.68 -2.64
CA VAL A 84 -18.85 1.05 -4.01
C VAL A 84 -18.34 -0.16 -4.78
N THR A 85 -18.84 -0.39 -5.99
CA THR A 85 -18.32 -1.39 -6.92
C THR A 85 -17.55 -0.68 -8.03
N VAL A 86 -16.28 -1.03 -8.20
CA VAL A 86 -15.34 -0.34 -9.09
C VAL A 86 -14.38 -1.34 -9.74
N ASP A 87 -13.98 -1.05 -10.97
CA ASP A 87 -12.91 -1.78 -11.64
C ASP A 87 -11.59 -1.68 -10.83
N ALA A 88 -10.86 -2.79 -10.79
CA ALA A 88 -9.61 -2.90 -10.05
C ALA A 88 -8.49 -2.00 -10.58
N GLY A 89 -8.61 -1.54 -11.83
CA GLY A 89 -7.66 -0.59 -12.40
C GLY A 89 -7.86 0.83 -11.89
N ALA A 90 -9.01 1.22 -11.35
CA ALA A 90 -9.27 2.57 -10.84
C ALA A 90 -8.32 2.94 -9.68
N THR A 91 -7.96 4.22 -9.55
CA THR A 91 -7.18 4.75 -8.43
C THR A 91 -8.07 5.05 -7.23
N TRP A 92 -7.48 5.12 -6.04
CA TRP A 92 -8.23 5.56 -4.85
C TRP A 92 -8.74 6.99 -4.96
N ARG A 93 -8.06 7.85 -5.73
CA ARG A 93 -8.58 9.18 -6.08
C ARG A 93 -9.87 9.09 -6.89
N GLU A 94 -9.87 8.29 -7.95
CA GLU A 94 -11.07 8.09 -8.79
C GLU A 94 -12.24 7.49 -7.97
N VAL A 95 -11.93 6.61 -7.00
CA VAL A 95 -12.92 6.11 -6.05
C VAL A 95 -13.47 7.23 -5.16
N LEU A 96 -12.62 8.09 -4.61
CA LEU A 96 -13.05 9.23 -3.79
C LEU A 96 -13.89 10.23 -4.59
N ASP A 97 -13.46 10.58 -5.80
CA ASP A 97 -14.18 11.49 -6.69
C ASP A 97 -15.61 10.99 -6.98
N ALA A 98 -15.79 9.67 -7.08
CA ALA A 98 -17.10 9.06 -7.31
C ALA A 98 -17.95 8.91 -6.04
N THR A 99 -17.34 8.78 -4.86
CA THR A 99 -18.05 8.44 -3.60
C THR A 99 -18.36 9.67 -2.74
N LEU A 100 -17.51 10.70 -2.77
CA LEU A 100 -17.70 11.94 -2.01
C LEU A 100 -19.01 12.70 -2.35
N PRO A 101 -19.51 12.74 -3.61
CA PRO A 101 -20.81 13.32 -3.91
C PRO A 101 -21.98 12.67 -3.16
N TYR A 102 -21.80 11.45 -2.66
CA TYR A 102 -22.78 10.73 -1.84
C TYR A 102 -22.49 10.85 -0.34
N ALA A 103 -21.53 11.69 0.07
CA ALA A 103 -21.01 11.80 1.44
C ALA A 103 -20.56 10.44 1.99
N ARG A 104 -19.87 9.64 1.15
CA ARG A 104 -19.35 8.33 1.49
C ARG A 104 -17.87 8.22 1.13
N VAL A 105 -17.10 7.49 1.93
CA VAL A 105 -15.66 7.27 1.71
C VAL A 105 -15.26 5.84 2.10
N PRO A 106 -14.20 5.27 1.51
CA PRO A 106 -13.60 4.06 2.02
C PRO A 106 -13.10 4.28 3.46
N PRO A 107 -13.29 3.32 4.38
CA PRO A 107 -12.84 3.43 5.77
C PRO A 107 -11.32 3.53 5.92
N VAL A 108 -10.57 3.08 4.92
CA VAL A 108 -9.12 3.05 4.91
C VAL A 108 -8.61 3.52 3.55
N LEU A 109 -7.73 4.50 3.58
CA LEU A 109 -6.96 4.98 2.43
C LEU A 109 -5.47 4.77 2.70
N THR A 110 -4.71 4.46 1.66
CA THR A 110 -3.25 4.62 1.68
C THR A 110 -2.88 6.11 1.76
N ASP A 111 -1.66 6.43 2.18
CA ASP A 111 -1.23 7.84 2.26
C ASP A 111 -1.18 8.49 0.88
N TYR A 112 -0.79 7.74 -0.15
CA TYR A 112 -0.79 8.16 -1.54
C TYR A 112 -2.00 7.57 -2.28
N LEU A 113 -2.77 8.42 -2.95
CA LEU A 113 -4.05 8.04 -3.57
C LEU A 113 -3.94 7.58 -5.03
N ASP A 114 -2.85 7.89 -5.72
CA ASP A 114 -2.66 7.54 -7.14
C ASP A 114 -2.10 6.11 -7.27
N LEU A 115 -2.72 5.19 -6.53
CA LEU A 115 -2.50 3.74 -6.53
C LEU A 115 -3.80 3.06 -6.93
N THR A 116 -3.72 1.96 -7.68
CA THR A 116 -4.93 1.24 -8.10
C THR A 116 -5.54 0.41 -6.98
N VAL A 117 -6.86 0.25 -7.02
CA VAL A 117 -7.62 -0.62 -6.11
C VAL A 117 -7.04 -2.02 -6.14
N GLY A 118 -6.94 -2.66 -7.30
CA GLY A 118 -6.41 -4.03 -7.44
C GLY A 118 -4.97 -4.17 -6.93
N GLY A 119 -4.11 -3.18 -7.18
CA GLY A 119 -2.71 -3.20 -6.73
C GLY A 119 -2.60 -3.15 -5.21
N THR A 120 -3.32 -2.22 -4.57
CA THR A 120 -3.30 -2.09 -3.11
C THR A 120 -3.99 -3.26 -2.40
N LEU A 121 -5.10 -3.78 -2.92
CA LEU A 121 -5.74 -4.98 -2.39
C LEU A 121 -4.83 -6.21 -2.49
N SER A 122 -4.04 -6.32 -3.56
CA SER A 122 -3.04 -7.38 -3.74
C SER A 122 -1.85 -7.25 -2.80
N ALA A 123 -1.58 -6.05 -2.28
CA ALA A 123 -0.55 -5.78 -1.28
C ALA A 123 -1.08 -5.68 0.17
N ALA A 124 -2.41 -5.71 0.36
CA ALA A 124 -3.21 -5.41 1.55
C ALA A 124 -3.69 -3.96 1.70
N GLY A 125 -2.81 -2.96 1.52
CA GLY A 125 -3.17 -1.54 1.65
C GLY A 125 -3.32 -1.10 3.11
N ILE A 126 -2.27 -0.51 3.67
CA ILE A 126 -2.21 -0.05 5.07
C ILE A 126 -2.31 1.48 5.11
N GLY A 127 -3.21 2.00 5.95
CA GLY A 127 -3.49 3.42 6.13
C GLY A 127 -3.51 3.84 7.60
N GLY A 128 -3.70 5.14 7.85
CA GLY A 128 -3.79 5.67 9.23
C GLY A 128 -4.99 5.12 10.01
N ALA A 129 -6.09 4.82 9.33
CA ALA A 129 -7.28 4.20 9.93
C ALA A 129 -7.17 2.68 10.15
N SER A 130 -6.05 2.04 9.74
CA SER A 130 -5.92 0.59 9.82
C SER A 130 -5.88 0.03 11.24
N HIS A 131 -5.64 0.85 12.24
CA HIS A 131 -5.70 0.45 13.64
C HIS A 131 -7.14 0.18 14.14
N ILE A 132 -8.15 0.77 13.48
CA ILE A 132 -9.58 0.55 13.76
C ILE A 132 -10.19 -0.39 12.72
N HIS A 133 -9.98 -0.10 11.43
CA HIS A 133 -10.77 -0.70 10.35
C HIS A 133 -10.07 -1.86 9.62
N GLY A 134 -8.85 -2.24 9.98
CA GLY A 134 -8.11 -3.23 9.21
C GLY A 134 -7.35 -2.64 8.03
N THR A 135 -6.83 -3.48 7.16
CA THR A 135 -6.28 -3.05 5.86
C THR A 135 -7.40 -2.73 4.84
N GLN A 136 -7.07 -2.14 3.70
CA GLN A 136 -8.01 -1.98 2.58
C GLN A 136 -8.56 -3.34 2.13
N ALA A 137 -7.70 -4.35 2.05
CA ALA A 137 -8.05 -5.74 1.80
C ALA A 137 -9.03 -6.32 2.83
N ALA A 138 -9.04 -5.85 4.08
CA ALA A 138 -10.01 -6.27 5.08
C ALA A 138 -11.40 -5.65 4.89
N ASN A 139 -11.53 -4.60 4.07
CA ASN A 139 -12.77 -3.86 3.81
C ASN A 139 -13.41 -4.20 2.45
N VAL A 140 -13.00 -5.31 1.84
CA VAL A 140 -13.60 -5.84 0.61
C VAL A 140 -14.82 -6.69 0.95
N ILE A 141 -15.92 -6.47 0.24
CA ILE A 141 -17.17 -7.23 0.36
C ILE A 141 -17.18 -8.39 -0.64
N GLU A 142 -16.80 -8.12 -1.89
CA GLU A 142 -16.80 -9.07 -3.00
C GLU A 142 -15.73 -8.70 -4.03
N LEU A 143 -15.18 -9.71 -4.71
CA LEU A 143 -14.25 -9.55 -5.83
C LEU A 143 -14.76 -10.33 -7.04
N GLU A 144 -14.65 -9.73 -8.22
CA GLU A 144 -14.56 -10.47 -9.48
C GLU A 144 -13.07 -10.63 -9.83
N ALA A 145 -12.69 -11.81 -10.29
CA ALA A 145 -11.34 -12.10 -10.72
C ALA A 145 -11.32 -13.06 -11.91
N VAL A 146 -10.23 -13.01 -12.68
CA VAL A 146 -9.89 -14.04 -13.66
C VAL A 146 -8.84 -14.96 -13.05
N THR A 147 -9.15 -16.26 -12.97
CA THR A 147 -8.24 -17.27 -12.41
C THR A 147 -7.11 -17.62 -13.38
N PRO A 148 -6.05 -18.33 -12.93
CA PRO A 148 -5.01 -18.86 -13.81
C PRO A 148 -5.54 -19.78 -14.93
N GLU A 149 -6.68 -20.44 -14.70
CA GLU A 149 -7.39 -21.26 -15.69
C GLU A 149 -8.23 -20.43 -16.67
N ALA A 150 -8.11 -19.10 -16.61
CA ALA A 150 -8.87 -18.13 -17.41
C ALA A 150 -10.38 -18.19 -17.21
N GLU A 151 -10.84 -18.59 -16.02
CA GLU A 151 -12.24 -18.50 -15.61
C GLU A 151 -12.53 -17.15 -14.97
N ILE A 152 -13.64 -16.51 -15.37
CA ILE A 152 -14.15 -15.32 -14.68
C ILE A 152 -15.02 -15.79 -13.52
N VAL A 153 -14.65 -15.41 -12.30
CA VAL A 153 -15.32 -15.87 -11.09
C VAL A 153 -15.56 -14.73 -10.12
N THR A 154 -16.67 -14.81 -9.39
CA THR A 154 -16.96 -13.94 -8.25
C THR A 154 -16.62 -14.68 -6.96
N CYS A 155 -16.09 -13.98 -5.95
CA CYS A 155 -15.81 -14.55 -4.63
C CYS A 155 -15.99 -13.52 -3.51
N SER A 156 -16.31 -14.01 -2.31
CA SER A 156 -16.62 -13.23 -1.12
C SER A 156 -16.32 -14.04 0.15
N PRO A 157 -16.48 -13.49 1.35
CA PRO A 157 -16.35 -14.25 2.60
C PRO A 157 -17.30 -15.46 2.71
N THR A 158 -18.39 -15.48 1.95
CA THR A 158 -19.43 -16.52 1.99
C THR A 158 -19.53 -17.34 0.69
N HIS A 159 -18.84 -16.94 -0.38
CA HIS A 159 -18.82 -17.63 -1.67
C HIS A 159 -17.38 -17.78 -2.19
N ARG A 160 -16.93 -19.00 -2.49
CA ARG A 160 -15.54 -19.28 -2.92
C ARG A 160 -14.48 -18.63 -2.01
N ARG A 161 -14.73 -18.68 -0.69
CA ARG A 161 -13.88 -18.05 0.34
C ARG A 161 -12.38 -18.34 0.20
N PRO A 162 -11.91 -19.58 -0.09
CA PRO A 162 -10.49 -19.83 -0.27
C PRO A 162 -9.85 -18.94 -1.36
N LEU A 163 -10.53 -18.74 -2.49
CA LEU A 163 -10.05 -17.83 -3.54
C LEU A 163 -10.08 -16.37 -3.07
N PHE A 164 -11.16 -15.95 -2.41
CA PHE A 164 -11.29 -14.59 -1.87
C PHE A 164 -10.17 -14.26 -0.87
N ASP A 165 -9.79 -15.22 -0.02
CA ASP A 165 -8.70 -15.09 0.94
C ASP A 165 -7.32 -15.10 0.25
N SER A 166 -7.18 -15.85 -0.84
CA SER A 166 -5.95 -15.91 -1.64
C SER A 166 -5.69 -14.68 -2.52
N LEU A 167 -6.72 -14.00 -3.01
CA LEU A 167 -6.54 -12.80 -3.86
C LEU A 167 -6.07 -11.58 -3.05
N ARG A 168 -6.56 -11.44 -1.82
CA ARG A 168 -6.29 -10.29 -0.94
C ARG A 168 -4.96 -10.44 -0.23
N ALA A 169 -4.04 -9.50 -0.44
CA ALA A 169 -2.62 -9.62 -0.11
C ALA A 169 -1.89 -10.78 -0.85
N GLY A 170 -2.47 -11.27 -1.96
CA GLY A 170 -1.96 -12.39 -2.74
C GLY A 170 -0.93 -12.03 -3.82
N MET A 171 -0.58 -10.74 -3.96
CA MET A 171 0.40 -10.26 -4.92
C MET A 171 0.13 -10.69 -6.38
N GLY A 172 -1.15 -10.78 -6.77
CA GLY A 172 -1.58 -11.11 -8.13
C GLY A 172 -1.37 -12.57 -8.57
N ARG A 173 -0.97 -13.47 -7.66
CA ARG A 173 -0.60 -14.86 -8.01
C ARG A 173 -1.75 -15.84 -8.14
N HIS A 174 -2.87 -15.53 -7.51
CA HIS A 174 -4.04 -16.41 -7.44
C HIS A 174 -5.13 -16.00 -8.44
N GLY A 175 -4.84 -15.01 -9.29
CA GLY A 175 -5.75 -14.47 -10.27
C GLY A 175 -5.63 -12.95 -10.40
N VAL A 176 -6.22 -12.42 -11.46
CA VAL A 176 -6.29 -10.99 -11.75
C VAL A 176 -7.61 -10.46 -11.19
N ILE A 177 -7.55 -9.61 -10.17
CA ILE A 177 -8.74 -8.90 -9.68
C ILE A 177 -9.20 -7.94 -10.78
N THR A 178 -10.46 -8.05 -11.21
CA THR A 178 -11.05 -7.21 -12.28
C THR A 178 -11.98 -6.16 -11.71
N THR A 179 -12.79 -6.54 -10.71
CA THR A 179 -13.75 -5.65 -10.04
C THR A 179 -13.71 -5.89 -8.54
N ALA A 180 -13.86 -4.84 -7.74
CA ALA A 180 -13.97 -4.93 -6.29
C ALA A 180 -15.21 -4.18 -5.79
N THR A 181 -15.99 -4.81 -4.92
CA THR A 181 -17.01 -4.16 -4.11
C THR A 181 -16.42 -3.87 -2.73
N LEU A 182 -16.31 -2.60 -2.39
CA LEU A 182 -15.63 -2.08 -1.21
C LEU A 182 -16.65 -1.49 -0.24
N ARG A 183 -16.43 -1.68 1.07
CA ARG A 183 -17.21 -1.03 2.12
C ARG A 183 -16.98 0.48 2.11
N LEU A 184 -18.05 1.24 2.37
CA LEU A 184 -18.01 2.68 2.62
C LEU A 184 -18.45 3.00 4.06
N ILE A 185 -18.05 4.18 4.53
CA ILE A 185 -18.57 4.85 5.73
C ILE A 185 -19.01 6.26 5.36
N THR A 186 -19.73 6.92 6.25
CA THR A 186 -20.03 8.36 6.13
C THR A 186 -18.73 9.15 6.03
N ALA A 187 -18.65 10.03 5.04
CA ALA A 187 -17.56 10.98 4.92
C ALA A 187 -17.63 11.99 6.09
N PRO A 188 -16.54 12.23 6.81
CA PRO A 188 -16.53 13.27 7.84
C PRO A 188 -16.62 14.65 7.17
N GLU A 189 -17.27 15.60 7.84
CA GLU A 189 -17.40 16.97 7.33
C GLU A 189 -16.11 17.76 7.55
N ARG A 190 -15.45 17.52 8.70
CA ARG A 190 -14.20 18.16 9.08
C ARG A 190 -13.19 17.16 9.63
N VAL A 191 -11.93 17.49 9.45
CA VAL A 191 -10.78 16.73 9.93
C VAL A 191 -9.95 17.63 10.83
N LEU A 192 -9.75 17.20 12.08
CA LEU A 192 -8.79 17.81 13.00
C LEU A 192 -7.52 16.98 13.03
N SER A 193 -6.41 17.52 12.56
CA SER A 193 -5.09 16.90 12.57
C SER A 193 -4.22 17.58 13.63
N PHE A 194 -3.42 16.80 14.37
CA PHE A 194 -2.43 17.33 15.30
C PHE A 194 -1.27 16.35 15.50
N SER A 195 -0.15 16.89 15.98
CA SER A 195 1.06 16.14 16.28
C SER A 195 1.31 16.06 17.79
N LEU A 196 1.92 14.97 18.24
CA LEU A 196 2.45 14.78 19.59
C LEU A 196 3.90 14.34 19.49
N HIS A 197 4.76 14.95 20.29
CA HIS A 197 6.13 14.49 20.43
C HIS A 197 6.19 13.29 21.37
N CYS A 198 6.91 12.24 20.97
CA CYS A 198 7.22 11.07 21.79
C CYS A 198 8.73 10.99 22.00
N ALA A 199 9.15 10.67 23.22
CA ALA A 199 10.56 10.58 23.60
C ALA A 199 11.24 9.28 23.14
N SER A 200 10.45 8.24 22.81
CA SER A 200 10.96 6.94 22.37
C SER A 200 10.02 6.27 21.37
N VAL A 201 10.50 5.21 20.69
CA VAL A 201 9.63 4.41 19.82
C VAL A 201 8.62 3.63 20.65
N ALA A 202 9.00 3.19 21.85
CA ALA A 202 8.10 2.51 22.78
C ALA A 202 6.89 3.39 23.14
N GLU A 203 7.13 4.65 23.47
CA GLU A 203 6.08 5.64 23.73
C GLU A 203 5.22 5.89 22.49
N LEU A 204 5.85 6.10 21.33
CA LEU A 204 5.13 6.30 20.06
C LEU A 204 4.15 5.15 19.76
N ILE A 205 4.58 3.90 19.91
CA ILE A 205 3.73 2.72 19.64
C ILE A 205 2.64 2.55 20.72
N ALA A 206 2.96 2.87 21.98
CA ALA A 206 2.00 2.83 23.07
C ALA A 206 0.88 3.87 22.85
N GLU A 207 1.24 5.12 22.58
CA GLU A 207 0.30 6.21 22.32
C GLU A 207 -0.59 5.94 21.11
N GLN A 208 -0.04 5.39 20.01
CA GLN A 208 -0.85 4.95 18.86
C GLN A 208 -1.92 3.91 19.22
N GLY A 209 -1.74 3.14 20.29
CA GLY A 209 -2.73 2.17 20.77
C GLY A 209 -3.69 2.69 21.83
N LEU A 210 -3.41 3.86 22.41
CA LEU A 210 -4.20 4.46 23.50
C LEU A 210 -5.02 5.66 23.03
N ILE A 211 -4.50 6.43 22.07
CA ILE A 211 -5.15 7.64 21.60
C ILE A 211 -6.47 7.32 20.90
N SER A 212 -7.52 8.06 21.27
CA SER A 212 -8.81 7.98 20.60
C SER A 212 -8.79 8.89 19.36
N ALA A 213 -8.33 8.36 18.23
CA ALA A 213 -8.24 9.06 16.95
C ALA A 213 -8.70 8.15 15.80
N ASP A 214 -9.23 8.73 14.73
CA ASP A 214 -9.67 7.99 13.54
C ASP A 214 -8.49 7.57 12.66
N HIS A 215 -7.42 8.37 12.63
CA HIS A 215 -6.13 7.97 12.06
C HIS A 215 -4.99 8.17 13.05
N VAL A 216 -4.03 7.23 13.00
CA VAL A 216 -2.74 7.37 13.67
C VAL A 216 -1.60 7.01 12.72
N SER A 217 -0.50 7.74 12.83
CA SER A 217 0.76 7.41 12.17
C SER A 217 1.92 7.99 12.94
N GLY A 218 3.04 7.29 12.95
CA GLY A 218 4.29 7.75 13.53
C GLY A 218 5.34 8.04 12.48
N GLN A 219 6.19 9.02 12.73
CA GLN A 219 7.35 9.32 11.90
C GLN A 219 8.59 9.56 12.78
N VAL A 220 9.75 9.11 12.28
CA VAL A 220 11.05 9.50 12.85
C VAL A 220 11.47 10.83 12.23
N LYS A 221 11.75 11.81 13.08
CA LYS A 221 12.22 13.15 12.71
C LYS A 221 13.62 13.38 13.29
N SER A 222 14.32 14.40 12.82
CA SER A 222 15.62 14.81 13.39
C SER A 222 15.51 15.25 14.86
N SER A 223 14.33 15.74 15.27
CA SER A 223 14.03 16.17 16.64
C SER A 223 13.51 15.07 17.56
N GLY A 224 13.35 13.83 17.07
CA GLY A 224 12.83 12.69 17.83
C GLY A 224 11.69 11.97 17.12
N PHE A 225 10.66 11.55 17.86
CA PHE A 225 9.55 10.79 17.31
C PHE A 225 8.27 11.62 17.34
N GLU A 226 7.51 11.57 16.26
CA GLU A 226 6.27 12.32 16.12
C GLU A 226 5.12 11.35 15.87
N LEU A 227 4.09 11.44 16.70
CA LEU A 227 2.78 10.83 16.47
C LEU A 227 1.88 11.88 15.80
N LYS A 228 1.43 11.60 14.58
CA LYS A 228 0.35 12.35 13.93
C LYS A 228 -0.97 11.63 14.16
N ALA A 229 -1.93 12.33 14.74
CA ALA A 229 -3.27 11.86 15.03
C ALA A 229 -4.31 12.71 14.29
N VAL A 230 -5.39 12.06 13.87
CA VAL A 230 -6.49 12.71 13.16
C VAL A 230 -7.81 12.29 13.77
N MET A 231 -8.68 13.26 14.03
CA MET A 231 -10.02 13.06 14.52
C MET A 231 -11.03 13.61 13.53
N TYR A 232 -12.08 12.84 13.26
CA TYR A 232 -13.20 13.23 12.43
C TYR A 232 -14.24 13.98 13.25
N ASP A 233 -14.69 15.11 12.70
CA ASP A 233 -15.76 15.95 13.25
C ASP A 233 -15.53 16.46 14.69
N ALA A 234 -14.29 16.36 15.19
CA ALA A 234 -13.88 16.87 16.50
C ALA A 234 -13.53 18.36 16.45
N SER A 235 -13.84 19.08 17.53
CA SER A 235 -13.54 20.52 17.66
C SER A 235 -12.21 20.82 18.36
N SER A 236 -11.63 19.83 19.05
CA SER A 236 -10.38 20.02 19.80
C SER A 236 -9.69 18.67 20.07
N PRO A 237 -8.36 18.64 20.22
CA PRO A 237 -7.65 17.44 20.65
C PRO A 237 -8.08 16.97 22.05
N PRO A 238 -7.81 15.70 22.42
CA PRO A 238 -8.12 15.18 23.74
C PRO A 238 -7.44 15.98 24.87
N SER A 239 -8.16 16.18 25.97
CA SER A 239 -7.64 16.90 27.15
C SER A 239 -6.46 16.18 27.79
N GLY A 240 -5.48 16.93 28.30
CA GLY A 240 -4.31 16.37 28.99
C GLY A 240 -3.13 16.05 28.07
N LEU A 241 -3.26 16.33 26.77
CA LEU A 241 -2.19 16.27 25.79
C LEU A 241 -1.61 17.66 25.54
N SER A 242 -0.38 17.71 25.04
CA SER A 242 0.30 18.94 24.59
C SER A 242 0.50 18.88 23.07
N PRO A 243 -0.55 19.08 22.26
CA PRO A 243 -0.46 18.96 20.81
C PRO A 243 0.30 20.12 20.17
N SER A 244 1.00 19.83 19.08
CA SER A 244 1.53 20.80 18.12
C SER A 244 0.82 20.66 16.78
N ASP A 245 1.05 21.62 15.87
CA ASP A 245 0.62 21.56 14.47
C ASP A 245 -0.87 21.21 14.33
N VAL A 246 -1.69 21.84 15.18
CA VAL A 246 -3.13 21.63 15.20
C VAL A 246 -3.74 22.35 14.00
N GLU A 247 -4.33 21.58 13.10
CA GLU A 247 -4.88 22.05 11.84
C GLU A 247 -6.30 21.48 11.64
N GLU A 248 -7.22 22.35 11.23
CA GLU A 248 -8.54 21.93 10.74
C GLU A 248 -8.51 21.93 9.21
N LEU A 249 -8.92 20.81 8.62
CA LEU A 249 -8.93 20.57 7.17
C LEU A 249 -10.31 20.04 6.76
N SER A 250 -10.67 20.23 5.50
CA SER A 250 -11.70 19.38 4.89
C SER A 250 -11.19 17.95 4.75
N PHE A 251 -12.11 16.98 4.66
CA PHE A 251 -11.70 15.59 4.39
C PHE A 251 -10.92 15.44 3.08
N VAL A 252 -11.27 16.21 2.04
CA VAL A 252 -10.61 16.13 0.72
C VAL A 252 -9.16 16.61 0.81
N GLU A 253 -8.91 17.74 1.48
CA GLU A 253 -7.55 18.25 1.70
C GLU A 253 -6.73 17.25 2.52
N PHE A 254 -7.32 16.65 3.56
CA PHE A 254 -6.66 15.61 4.35
C PHE A 254 -6.34 14.36 3.52
N ALA A 255 -7.30 13.86 2.73
CA ALA A 255 -7.12 12.66 1.93
C ALA A 255 -6.03 12.86 0.87
N ASP A 256 -5.93 14.06 0.28
CA ASP A 256 -4.94 14.39 -0.75
C ASP A 256 -3.66 15.08 -0.24
N ARG A 257 -3.44 15.08 1.07
CA ARG A 257 -2.35 15.80 1.73
C ARG A 257 -0.94 15.48 1.22
N MET A 258 -0.73 14.33 0.58
CA MET A 258 0.56 13.96 0.01
C MET A 258 0.85 14.64 -1.34
N ARG A 259 -0.15 15.18 -2.03
CA ARG A 259 0.02 15.77 -3.37
C ARG A 259 1.03 16.93 -3.38
N PRO A 260 0.97 17.92 -2.46
CA PRO A 260 1.97 18.98 -2.42
C PRO A 260 3.40 18.46 -2.19
N ASP A 261 3.56 17.45 -1.32
CA ASP A 261 4.87 16.83 -1.06
C ASP A 261 5.41 16.13 -2.32
N VAL A 262 4.55 15.40 -3.03
CA VAL A 262 4.89 14.74 -4.30
C VAL A 262 5.30 15.76 -5.36
N GLU A 263 4.53 16.83 -5.53
CA GLU A 263 4.87 17.92 -6.46
C GLU A 263 6.23 18.55 -6.13
N LYS A 264 6.52 18.71 -4.83
CA LYS A 264 7.82 19.21 -4.39
C LYS A 264 8.96 18.24 -4.69
N LEU A 265 8.76 16.94 -4.49
CA LEU A 265 9.75 15.91 -4.81
C LEU A 265 10.03 15.84 -6.32
N VAL A 266 9.01 16.04 -7.16
CA VAL A 266 9.16 16.14 -8.61
C VAL A 266 9.98 17.36 -8.99
N GLU A 267 9.69 18.54 -8.42
CA GLU A 267 10.46 19.78 -8.64
C GLU A 267 11.94 19.60 -8.27
N LEU A 268 12.22 18.89 -7.18
CA LEU A 268 13.57 18.61 -6.69
C LEU A 268 14.29 17.49 -7.46
N GLY A 269 13.60 16.79 -8.36
CA GLY A 269 14.14 15.62 -9.08
C GLY A 269 14.35 14.38 -8.20
N GLU A 270 13.85 14.40 -6.96
CA GLU A 270 13.93 13.29 -6.01
C GLU A 270 12.92 12.19 -6.36
N TRP A 271 11.75 12.56 -6.90
CA TRP A 271 10.70 11.61 -7.32
C TRP A 271 11.12 10.64 -8.43
N GLU A 272 12.13 11.00 -9.22
CA GLU A 272 12.66 10.16 -10.31
C GLU A 272 13.92 9.37 -9.89
N GLN A 273 14.43 9.59 -8.66
CA GLN A 273 15.55 8.80 -8.14
C GLN A 273 15.10 7.36 -7.83
N PRO A 274 16.03 6.40 -7.71
CA PRO A 274 15.69 5.07 -7.22
C PRO A 274 15.18 5.10 -5.77
N HIS A 275 14.13 4.33 -5.49
CA HIS A 275 13.46 4.22 -4.18
C HIS A 275 13.59 2.80 -3.62
N PRO A 276 14.75 2.41 -3.06
CA PRO A 276 14.95 1.10 -2.43
C PRO A 276 14.23 1.04 -1.07
N TRP A 277 12.90 1.03 -1.08
CA TRP A 277 12.09 1.01 0.14
C TRP A 277 12.23 -0.31 0.89
N GLY A 278 12.44 -0.23 2.21
CA GLY A 278 12.49 -1.35 3.12
C GLY A 278 11.31 -1.31 4.08
N GLN A 279 10.34 -2.20 3.93
CA GLN A 279 9.13 -2.16 4.77
C GLN A 279 8.83 -3.53 5.36
N ILE A 280 8.54 -3.57 6.65
CA ILE A 280 8.25 -4.79 7.41
C ILE A 280 7.07 -4.58 8.34
N ILE A 281 6.37 -5.67 8.63
CA ILE A 281 5.35 -5.73 9.66
C ILE A 281 5.91 -6.57 10.81
N LEU A 282 5.90 -6.00 12.01
CA LEU A 282 6.43 -6.60 13.23
C LEU A 282 5.29 -6.89 14.22
N PRO A 283 5.42 -7.89 15.11
CA PRO A 283 4.55 -7.98 16.28
C PRO A 283 4.70 -6.72 17.13
N ALA A 284 3.60 -6.04 17.46
CA ALA A 284 3.65 -4.74 18.14
C ALA A 284 4.48 -4.77 19.44
N ALA A 285 4.40 -5.87 20.19
CA ALA A 285 5.15 -6.08 21.43
C ALA A 285 6.68 -6.12 21.28
N GLN A 286 7.20 -6.40 20.08
CA GLN A 286 8.64 -6.48 19.80
C GLN A 286 9.14 -5.32 18.93
N ALA A 287 8.23 -4.50 18.41
CA ALA A 287 8.52 -3.48 17.41
C ALA A 287 9.44 -2.37 17.94
N ALA A 288 9.21 -1.87 19.16
CA ALA A 288 9.99 -0.77 19.72
C ALA A 288 11.49 -1.10 19.79
N THR A 289 11.84 -2.19 20.47
CA THR A 289 13.23 -2.66 20.60
C THR A 289 13.89 -2.90 19.23
N PHE A 290 13.15 -3.51 18.31
CA PHE A 290 13.65 -3.78 16.96
C PHE A 290 13.97 -2.50 16.18
N ILE A 291 13.05 -1.53 16.22
CA ILE A 291 13.15 -0.27 15.49
C ILE A 291 14.28 0.57 16.10
N GLU A 292 14.33 0.73 17.42
CA GLU A 292 15.39 1.50 18.09
C GLU A 292 16.78 0.94 17.78
N HIS A 293 16.94 -0.39 17.84
CA HIS A 293 18.20 -1.03 17.43
C HIS A 293 18.55 -0.74 15.97
N THR A 294 17.56 -0.72 15.07
CA THR A 294 17.79 -0.41 13.66
C THR A 294 18.17 1.06 13.46
N LEU A 295 17.48 1.98 14.14
CA LEU A 295 17.76 3.41 14.06
C LEU A 295 19.14 3.77 14.62
N ALA A 296 19.59 3.08 15.68
CA ALA A 296 20.95 3.27 16.23
C ALA A 296 22.08 3.02 15.23
N HIS A 297 21.80 2.29 14.14
CA HIS A 297 22.74 1.95 13.07
C HIS A 297 22.33 2.55 11.72
N THR A 298 21.39 3.48 11.70
CA THR A 298 20.89 4.12 10.48
C THR A 298 21.32 5.57 10.45
N THR A 299 22.02 5.98 9.40
CA THR A 299 22.45 7.37 9.16
C THR A 299 21.51 8.08 8.19
N PRO A 300 21.51 9.42 8.12
CA PRO A 300 20.77 10.14 7.07
C PRO A 300 21.11 9.70 5.65
N ALA A 301 22.38 9.32 5.39
CA ALA A 301 22.82 8.84 4.08
C ALA A 301 22.24 7.46 3.72
N ASP A 302 21.83 6.66 4.72
CA ASP A 302 21.11 5.40 4.49
C ASP A 302 19.66 5.66 4.04
N ILE A 303 19.07 6.79 4.43
CA ILE A 303 17.68 7.13 4.15
C ILE A 303 17.53 7.92 2.85
N GLY A 304 18.46 8.83 2.57
CA GLY A 304 18.34 9.77 1.46
C GLY A 304 17.86 11.14 1.92
N LEU A 305 17.98 12.14 1.05
CA LEU A 305 17.63 13.53 1.36
C LEU A 305 16.12 13.73 1.54
N SER A 306 15.33 13.02 0.75
CA SER A 306 13.86 13.04 0.77
C SER A 306 13.24 11.82 1.47
N GLY A 307 14.07 10.89 1.96
CA GLY A 307 13.58 9.66 2.54
C GLY A 307 12.90 9.88 3.90
N VAL A 308 11.94 9.00 4.21
CA VAL A 308 11.15 9.09 5.45
C VAL A 308 11.08 7.73 6.14
N ILE A 309 10.96 7.74 7.47
CA ILE A 309 10.75 6.53 8.25
C ILE A 309 9.39 6.61 8.94
N LEU A 310 8.49 5.70 8.60
CA LEU A 310 7.13 5.62 9.14
C LEU A 310 6.98 4.42 10.08
N ILE A 311 6.23 4.63 11.16
CA ILE A 311 5.91 3.63 12.17
C ILE A 311 4.40 3.67 12.42
N LYS A 312 3.66 2.63 12.04
CA LYS A 312 2.21 2.57 12.23
C LYS A 312 1.80 1.32 12.98
N ARG A 313 1.23 1.46 14.17
CA ARG A 313 0.53 0.35 14.83
C ARG A 313 -0.82 0.16 14.15
N PHE A 314 -1.18 -1.07 13.84
CA PHE A 314 -2.43 -1.38 13.18
C PHE A 314 -2.91 -2.80 13.51
N ARG A 315 -4.16 -3.09 13.14
CA ARG A 315 -4.73 -4.43 13.17
C ARG A 315 -4.94 -4.87 11.73
N PRO A 316 -4.44 -6.03 11.27
CA PRO A 316 -4.57 -6.39 9.86
C PRO A 316 -6.00 -6.63 9.36
N GLY A 317 -6.88 -7.08 10.26
CA GLY A 317 -8.16 -7.70 9.88
C GLY A 317 -7.99 -9.13 9.36
N HIS A 318 -9.05 -9.73 8.82
CA HIS A 318 -8.99 -11.09 8.27
C HIS A 318 -8.46 -11.08 6.82
N VAL A 319 -7.13 -11.09 6.67
CA VAL A 319 -6.41 -11.14 5.39
C VAL A 319 -5.27 -12.18 5.49
N PRO A 320 -5.57 -13.48 5.29
CA PRO A 320 -4.62 -14.56 5.58
C PRO A 320 -3.29 -14.47 4.82
N MET A 321 -3.29 -14.00 3.57
CA MET A 321 -2.07 -13.92 2.76
C MET A 321 -1.10 -12.81 3.22
N LEU A 322 -1.57 -11.83 4.01
CA LEU A 322 -0.69 -10.82 4.59
C LEU A 322 0.25 -11.42 5.65
N ARG A 323 -0.16 -12.52 6.29
CA ARG A 323 0.63 -13.23 7.34
C ARG A 323 1.12 -12.33 8.48
N ALA A 324 0.44 -11.21 8.70
CA ALA A 324 0.78 -10.27 9.75
C ALA A 324 0.29 -10.75 11.12
N PRO A 325 1.01 -10.40 12.20
CA PRO A 325 0.52 -10.55 13.57
C PRO A 325 -0.82 -9.83 13.78
N SER A 326 -1.68 -10.33 14.68
CA SER A 326 -3.01 -9.74 14.93
C SER A 326 -2.96 -8.32 15.51
N ASP A 327 -1.92 -8.01 16.29
CA ASP A 327 -1.53 -6.67 16.73
C ASP A 327 -0.13 -6.38 16.18
N ALA A 328 -0.07 -5.46 15.23
CA ALA A 328 1.07 -5.30 14.35
C ALA A 328 1.59 -3.87 14.34
N ALA A 329 2.86 -3.71 14.01
CA ALA A 329 3.47 -2.42 13.70
C ALA A 329 4.15 -2.50 12.33
N LEU A 330 3.71 -1.65 11.39
CA LEU A 330 4.43 -1.39 10.15
C LEU A 330 5.63 -0.50 10.48
N PHE A 331 6.82 -0.94 10.09
CA PHE A 331 8.03 -0.14 10.07
C PHE A 331 8.48 0.00 8.61
N ALA A 332 8.42 1.21 8.08
CA ALA A 332 8.68 1.51 6.69
C ALA A 332 9.82 2.52 6.58
N VAL A 333 10.95 2.06 6.07
CA VAL A 333 12.11 2.87 5.71
C VAL A 333 11.98 3.22 4.22
N LEU A 334 11.34 4.36 3.94
CA LEU A 334 11.06 4.83 2.60
C LEU A 334 12.27 5.62 2.09
N ARG A 335 13.25 4.88 1.58
CA ARG A 335 14.53 5.44 1.11
C ARG A 335 14.40 6.13 -0.24
N THR A 336 15.28 7.10 -0.46
CA THR A 336 15.57 7.67 -1.79
C THR A 336 17.07 7.62 -2.01
N ALA A 337 17.54 7.06 -3.12
CA ALA A 337 18.96 7.01 -3.45
C ALA A 337 19.44 8.37 -4.01
N SER A 338 19.28 9.43 -3.22
CA SER A 338 19.59 10.82 -3.59
C SER A 338 21.09 10.98 -3.92
N PRO A 339 21.46 11.93 -4.80
CA PRO A 339 22.86 12.27 -5.05
C PRO A 339 23.62 12.60 -3.76
N GLY A 340 24.76 11.94 -3.54
CA GLY A 340 25.60 12.11 -2.34
C GLY A 340 25.22 11.22 -1.14
N CYS A 341 24.14 10.46 -1.23
CA CYS A 341 23.77 9.43 -0.25
C CYS A 341 24.31 8.04 -0.65
N HIS A 342 23.98 7.01 0.14
CA HIS A 342 24.40 5.64 -0.18
C HIS A 342 23.76 5.11 -1.47
N THR A 343 24.44 4.16 -2.11
CA THR A 343 23.99 3.59 -3.39
C THR A 343 22.77 2.69 -3.21
N VAL A 344 22.05 2.45 -4.30
CA VAL A 344 20.94 1.47 -4.37
C VAL A 344 21.36 0.09 -3.85
N ALA A 345 22.57 -0.36 -4.17
CA ALA A 345 23.08 -1.66 -3.74
C ALA A 345 23.28 -1.75 -2.22
N HIS A 346 23.82 -0.69 -1.61
CA HIS A 346 23.98 -0.60 -0.16
C HIS A 346 22.61 -0.57 0.54
N MET A 347 21.71 0.30 0.09
CA MET A 347 20.36 0.43 0.66
C MET A 347 19.55 -0.88 0.53
N SER A 348 19.67 -1.57 -0.61
CA SER A 348 19.02 -2.87 -0.84
C SER A 348 19.58 -3.98 0.05
N ALA A 349 20.91 -4.02 0.25
CA ALA A 349 21.53 -4.96 1.19
C ALA A 349 21.08 -4.71 2.63
N ALA A 350 20.95 -3.45 3.04
CA ALA A 350 20.41 -3.07 4.35
C ALA A 350 18.94 -3.52 4.50
N ASN A 351 18.14 -3.45 3.42
CA ASN A 351 16.77 -3.95 3.43
C ASN A 351 16.71 -5.49 3.56
N GLU A 352 17.59 -6.24 2.92
CA GLU A 352 17.64 -7.71 3.13
C GLU A 352 17.98 -8.07 4.57
N GLN A 353 18.96 -7.40 5.18
CA GLN A 353 19.26 -7.58 6.61
C GLN A 353 18.07 -7.20 7.51
N LEU A 354 17.32 -6.15 7.13
CA LEU A 354 16.09 -5.75 7.82
C LEU A 354 15.04 -6.86 7.76
N TYR A 355 14.83 -7.48 6.60
CA TYR A 355 13.88 -8.58 6.42
C TYR A 355 14.27 -9.83 7.23
N ASP A 356 15.54 -10.25 7.18
CA ASP A 356 16.02 -11.43 7.89
C ASP A 356 15.86 -11.27 9.42
N ARG A 357 16.25 -10.11 9.94
CA ARG A 357 16.10 -9.79 11.38
C ARG A 357 14.62 -9.73 11.78
N ALA A 358 13.76 -9.16 10.93
CA ALA A 358 12.32 -9.09 11.20
C ALA A 358 11.71 -10.50 11.29
N GLN A 359 12.06 -11.38 10.36
CA GLN A 359 11.58 -12.76 10.34
C GLN A 359 11.97 -13.53 11.61
N ALA A 360 13.19 -13.30 12.12
CA ALA A 360 13.67 -13.94 13.36
C ALA A 360 12.81 -13.63 14.60
N ILE A 361 12.01 -12.55 14.57
CA ILE A 361 11.11 -12.15 15.66
C ILE A 361 9.62 -12.31 15.29
N GLY A 362 9.31 -13.04 14.22
CA GLY A 362 7.93 -13.26 13.76
C GLY A 362 7.35 -12.11 12.94
N GLY A 363 8.19 -11.21 12.45
CA GLY A 363 7.81 -10.19 11.46
C GLY A 363 7.81 -10.73 10.03
N VAL A 364 7.21 -9.96 9.12
CA VAL A 364 7.09 -10.29 7.69
C VAL A 364 7.40 -9.07 6.82
N PRO A 365 7.92 -9.25 5.59
CA PRO A 365 8.08 -8.14 4.65
C PRO A 365 6.72 -7.56 4.19
N TYR A 366 6.71 -6.27 3.85
CA TYR A 366 5.59 -5.58 3.23
C TYR A 366 6.03 -4.85 1.94
N PRO A 367 5.34 -4.99 0.81
CA PRO A 367 4.28 -5.97 0.57
C PRO A 367 4.79 -7.42 0.78
N PRO A 368 3.90 -8.42 0.95
CA PRO A 368 4.32 -9.80 1.10
C PRO A 368 5.26 -10.22 -0.03
N LYS A 369 6.42 -10.78 0.31
CA LYS A 369 7.30 -11.36 -0.72
C LYS A 369 6.53 -12.46 -1.43
N PRO A 370 6.61 -12.55 -2.78
CA PRO A 370 6.14 -13.71 -3.49
C PRO A 370 6.86 -14.94 -2.90
N VAL A 371 6.13 -15.88 -2.29
CA VAL A 371 6.68 -17.17 -1.86
C VAL A 371 7.30 -17.82 -3.11
N SER A 372 8.63 -17.84 -3.26
CA SER A 372 9.27 -18.75 -4.21
C SER A 372 8.69 -20.14 -3.99
N ASP A 373 8.45 -20.96 -5.01
CA ASP A 373 7.91 -22.32 -4.90
C ASP A 373 8.67 -23.16 -3.86
N VAL A 374 8.32 -22.98 -2.59
CA VAL A 374 8.68 -23.87 -1.51
C VAL A 374 7.65 -24.95 -1.66
N ALA A 375 8.14 -26.09 -2.15
CA ALA A 375 7.46 -27.35 -2.32
C ALA A 375 6.19 -27.46 -1.47
N GLN A 376 5.09 -27.80 -2.14
CA GLN A 376 3.91 -28.37 -1.51
C GLN A 376 4.38 -29.37 -0.44
N ALA A 377 4.29 -28.97 0.83
CA ALA A 377 4.41 -29.91 1.92
C ALA A 377 3.15 -30.77 1.85
N THR A 378 3.39 -32.02 1.45
CA THR A 378 2.49 -33.17 1.45
C THR A 378 1.60 -33.26 2.67
#